data_AF-A0AAJ6ZKM5-F1
#
_entry.id   AF-A0AAJ6ZKM5-F1
#
_cell.length_a   1.000
_cell.length_b   1.000
_cell.length_c   1.000
_cell.angle_alpha   90.00
_cell.angle_beta   90.00
_cell.angle_gamma   90.00
#
_symmetry.space_group_name_H-M   'P 1'
#
loop_
_entity.id
_entity.type
_entity.pdbx_description
1 polymer ?
#
loop_
_entity_poly.entity_id
_entity_poly.type
_entity_poly.pdbx_seq_one_letter_code
_entity_poly.pdbx_strand_id
1 'polypeptide(L)'
;MRSADRNPKPETGCDSERVRFQKCSCMWRRVRVKPVTSLMRGEFNSQHYIYDHSDLQVVHRCGYDGGVTNNTQYDPQLMDKHNTRRSIEQSRINRYKRETYDDTEVRGPFNANKQSRYVELVLVADNREYKANGENLQTVHRQLKDVANIINSVYAPLNIFIALVGVVVWSERDEIQLEENGDRTLTNFLVYRRMRLLSQIPNDNAHLLTRQKFQEGVVGKALKGPICTFEFSGGVATNHSEVIGLVATTIAHEMGHNFGMEHDMEEDCECPDEKCIMSPSSTSVMPIHWSSCSLRSLALSFERGMDYCLRNKPRRLFESPTCGNGFVEVGEQCDCGIGEERSRAACVACCEPTTCMLRNNASCAAGECCDLH
;
A
#
# COMPACT_ATOMS: atom_id res chain seq x y z
N MET A 1 -27.89 -75.64 -7.10
CA MET A 1 -26.67 -74.80 -7.21
C MET A 1 -27.09 -73.36 -6.95
N ARG A 2 -27.18 -73.00 -5.67
CA ARG A 2 -26.30 -72.07 -4.92
C ARG A 2 -26.59 -70.59 -5.21
N SER A 3 -27.55 -70.08 -4.45
CA SER A 3 -27.62 -68.70 -3.93
C SER A 3 -26.44 -68.41 -3.02
N ALA A 4 -26.08 -67.13 -2.86
CA ALA A 4 -25.43 -66.63 -1.64
C ALA A 4 -25.58 -65.11 -1.49
N ASP A 5 -26.34 -64.71 -0.48
CA ASP A 5 -26.12 -63.52 0.35
C ASP A 5 -24.69 -63.47 0.92
N ARG A 6 -24.16 -62.26 1.16
CA ARG A 6 -23.75 -61.81 2.52
C ARG A 6 -23.13 -60.41 2.58
N ASN A 7 -23.46 -59.75 3.69
CA ASN A 7 -22.92 -58.50 4.25
C ASN A 7 -21.44 -58.63 4.74
N PRO A 8 -20.78 -57.53 5.12
CA PRO A 8 -19.31 -57.37 5.13
C PRO A 8 -18.61 -57.45 6.52
N LYS A 9 -17.26 -57.47 6.47
CA LYS A 9 -16.18 -57.09 7.45
C LYS A 9 -15.17 -58.23 7.71
N PRO A 10 -13.95 -57.96 8.23
CA PRO A 10 -13.00 -56.84 8.05
C PRO A 10 -11.54 -57.37 7.80
N GLU A 11 -10.53 -56.51 7.99
CA GLU A 11 -9.06 -56.78 8.00
C GLU A 11 -8.40 -56.89 6.62
N THR A 12 -7.23 -56.32 6.29
CA THR A 12 -6.16 -55.59 7.00
C THR A 12 -5.22 -55.05 5.93
N GLY A 13 -4.51 -53.96 6.21
CA GLY A 13 -3.17 -53.72 5.67
C GLY A 13 -3.07 -52.85 4.42
N CYS A 14 -2.75 -51.57 4.63
CA CYS A 14 -1.57 -51.01 4.00
C CYS A 14 -1.03 -49.89 4.88
N ASP A 15 0.16 -50.18 5.39
CA ASP A 15 1.02 -49.31 6.17
C ASP A 15 1.69 -48.24 5.28
N SER A 16 2.20 -47.21 5.94
CA SER A 16 3.18 -46.22 5.49
C SER A 16 2.73 -45.00 4.64
N GLU A 17 2.76 -43.86 5.34
CA GLU A 17 3.37 -42.58 4.95
C GLU A 17 2.77 -41.74 3.80
N ARG A 18 1.90 -40.78 4.17
CA ARG A 18 2.02 -39.38 3.71
C ARG A 18 1.22 -38.43 4.61
N VAL A 19 1.93 -37.74 5.49
CA VAL A 19 1.40 -36.68 6.35
C VAL A 19 0.98 -35.49 5.48
N ARG A 20 -0.33 -35.22 5.38
CA ARG A 20 -0.83 -33.91 4.89
C ARG A 20 -0.96 -32.97 6.08
N PHE A 21 -0.14 -31.92 6.09
CA PHE A 21 -0.37 -30.75 6.94
C PHE A 21 -1.70 -30.09 6.53
N GLN A 22 -2.67 -30.10 7.44
CA GLN A 22 -3.91 -29.37 7.29
C GLN A 22 -3.61 -27.89 7.61
N LYS A 23 -3.42 -27.07 6.57
CA LYS A 23 -3.44 -25.61 6.71
C LYS A 23 -4.80 -25.23 7.32
N CYS A 24 -4.80 -24.42 8.38
CA CYS A 24 -5.99 -23.71 8.82
C CYS A 24 -6.48 -22.84 7.65
N SER A 25 -7.54 -23.30 6.98
CA SER A 25 -8.23 -22.55 5.95
C SER A 25 -9.33 -21.75 6.64
N CYS A 26 -9.36 -20.43 6.43
CA CYS A 26 -10.46 -19.59 6.86
C CYS A 26 -11.78 -20.17 6.33
N MET A 27 -12.73 -20.41 7.23
CA MET A 27 -14.01 -21.03 6.92
C MET A 27 -14.94 -19.95 6.35
N TRP A 28 -15.06 -19.88 5.02
CA TRP A 28 -16.00 -18.97 4.37
C TRP A 28 -17.45 -19.39 4.70
N ARG A 29 -18.25 -18.48 5.24
CA ARG A 29 -19.71 -18.66 5.36
C ARG A 29 -20.35 -18.64 3.96
N ARG A 30 -21.23 -19.60 3.67
CA ARG A 30 -22.01 -19.64 2.42
C ARG A 30 -22.96 -18.44 2.34
N VAL A 31 -22.78 -17.57 1.34
CA VAL A 31 -23.76 -16.54 0.95
C VAL A 31 -24.50 -17.02 -0.30
N ARG A 32 -25.81 -16.76 -0.36
CA ARG A 32 -26.68 -17.15 -1.47
C ARG A 32 -26.44 -16.26 -2.68
N VAL A 33 -26.34 -16.88 -3.86
CA VAL A 33 -26.00 -16.23 -5.13
C VAL A 33 -27.23 -16.22 -6.06
N LYS A 34 -27.46 -15.15 -6.82
CA LYS A 34 -28.48 -15.09 -7.89
C LYS A 34 -27.81 -15.01 -9.27
N PRO A 35 -28.33 -15.72 -10.29
CA PRO A 35 -27.79 -15.66 -11.65
C PRO A 35 -28.27 -14.43 -12.43
N VAL A 36 -27.39 -13.84 -13.24
CA VAL A 36 -27.72 -12.80 -14.23
C VAL A 36 -28.11 -13.48 -15.54
N THR A 37 -29.31 -13.21 -16.04
CA THR A 37 -29.74 -13.62 -17.39
C THR A 37 -29.12 -12.66 -18.42
N SER A 38 -28.21 -13.19 -19.25
CA SER A 38 -27.59 -12.48 -20.38
C SER A 38 -28.59 -12.22 -21.52
N LEU A 39 -28.64 -10.98 -22.00
CA LEU A 39 -29.11 -10.61 -23.33
C LEU A 39 -27.87 -10.48 -24.22
N MET A 40 -27.92 -11.18 -25.37
CA MET A 40 -27.01 -11.18 -26.52
C MET A 40 -26.04 -12.38 -26.63
N ARG A 41 -26.11 -12.97 -27.83
CA ARG A 41 -25.61 -14.27 -28.27
C ARG A 41 -24.09 -14.26 -28.47
N GLY A 42 -23.42 -15.33 -28.04
CA GLY A 42 -22.06 -15.67 -28.44
C GLY A 42 -21.31 -16.38 -27.32
N GLU A 43 -20.84 -17.60 -27.59
CA GLU A 43 -20.29 -18.57 -26.63
C GLU A 43 -19.05 -18.09 -25.87
N PHE A 44 -19.17 -17.83 -24.56
CA PHE A 44 -18.09 -18.05 -23.58
C PHE A 44 -18.70 -18.45 -22.23
N ASN A 45 -18.49 -19.70 -21.83
CA ASN A 45 -19.02 -20.29 -20.60
C ASN A 45 -18.07 -19.95 -19.43
N SER A 46 -18.21 -18.76 -18.85
CA SER A 46 -17.55 -18.43 -17.57
C SER A 46 -18.53 -17.73 -16.64
N GLN A 47 -18.93 -18.43 -15.56
CA GLN A 47 -19.79 -17.87 -14.52
C GLN A 47 -18.99 -16.85 -13.70
N HIS A 48 -19.03 -15.59 -14.12
CA HIS A 48 -18.50 -14.49 -13.30
C HIS A 48 -19.59 -14.00 -12.36
N TYR A 49 -19.29 -14.01 -11.06
CA TYR A 49 -20.12 -13.41 -10.03
C TYR A 49 -19.55 -12.01 -9.74
N ILE A 50 -20.34 -10.97 -10.00
CA ILE A 50 -20.01 -9.60 -9.61
C ILE A 50 -20.66 -9.36 -8.24
N TYR A 51 -19.85 -9.01 -7.25
CA TYR A 51 -20.33 -8.60 -5.93
C TYR A 51 -20.56 -7.09 -5.94
N ASP A 52 -21.78 -6.65 -5.64
CA ASP A 52 -22.04 -5.26 -5.31
C ASP A 52 -21.70 -5.02 -3.84
N HIS A 53 -20.85 -4.01 -3.58
CA HIS A 53 -20.43 -3.65 -2.23
C HIS A 53 -21.57 -3.04 -1.39
N SER A 54 -22.71 -2.65 -2.00
CA SER A 54 -23.87 -2.09 -1.28
C SER A 54 -24.70 -3.13 -0.53
N ASP A 55 -24.50 -4.43 -0.76
CA ASP A 55 -25.36 -5.50 -0.22
C ASP A 55 -24.92 -6.05 1.15
N LEU A 56 -23.83 -5.52 1.73
CA LEU A 56 -23.31 -5.93 3.03
C LEU A 56 -23.87 -5.05 4.15
N GLN A 57 -24.87 -5.54 4.89
CA GLN A 57 -25.16 -5.02 6.24
C GLN A 57 -24.07 -5.52 7.20
N VAL A 58 -23.08 -4.66 7.50
CA VAL A 58 -21.94 -4.99 8.36
C VAL A 58 -22.20 -4.57 9.81
N VAL A 59 -22.11 -5.55 10.72
CA VAL A 59 -22.02 -5.32 12.16
C VAL A 59 -20.57 -5.61 12.52
N HIS A 60 -19.75 -4.56 12.49
CA HIS A 60 -18.29 -4.67 12.61
C HIS A 60 -17.88 -5.41 13.89
N ARG A 61 -17.26 -6.59 13.74
CA ARG A 61 -16.60 -7.30 14.85
C ARG A 61 -15.10 -7.08 14.76
N CYS A 62 -14.57 -6.21 15.61
CA CYS A 62 -13.13 -5.93 15.69
C CYS A 62 -12.34 -7.06 16.37
N GLY A 63 -12.17 -8.19 15.70
CA GLY A 63 -11.43 -9.32 16.24
C GLY A 63 -11.89 -10.69 15.75
N TYR A 64 -11.14 -11.71 16.12
CA TYR A 64 -11.51 -13.10 15.87
C TYR A 64 -12.47 -13.58 16.96
N ASP A 65 -13.68 -13.97 16.57
CA ASP A 65 -14.55 -14.73 17.47
C ASP A 65 -13.97 -16.15 17.56
N GLY A 66 -13.23 -16.39 18.65
CA GLY A 66 -12.62 -17.66 18.95
C GLY A 66 -13.65 -18.79 18.91
N GLY A 67 -13.76 -19.48 17.78
CA GLY A 67 -14.40 -20.78 17.74
C GLY A 67 -13.56 -21.71 18.59
N VAL A 68 -14.01 -22.00 19.82
CA VAL A 68 -13.51 -23.15 20.55
C VAL A 68 -13.77 -24.34 19.65
N THR A 69 -12.73 -24.86 18.99
CA THR A 69 -12.89 -26.11 18.26
C THR A 69 -13.21 -27.16 19.32
N ASN A 70 -14.48 -27.56 19.41
CA ASN A 70 -14.88 -28.78 20.11
C ASN A 70 -14.37 -29.95 19.27
N ASN A 71 -13.05 -30.06 19.15
CA ASN A 71 -12.43 -31.17 18.48
C ASN A 71 -12.42 -32.33 19.46
N THR A 72 -13.39 -33.23 19.33
CA THR A 72 -13.42 -34.52 20.04
C THR A 72 -12.21 -35.41 19.71
N GLN A 73 -11.39 -34.98 18.74
CA GLN A 73 -10.13 -35.57 18.31
C GLN A 73 -8.90 -34.75 18.73
N TYR A 74 -9.02 -33.91 19.78
CA TYR A 74 -7.87 -33.28 20.42
C TYR A 74 -7.01 -34.35 21.10
N ASP A 75 -5.85 -34.65 20.51
CA ASP A 75 -4.83 -35.50 21.11
C ASP A 75 -3.78 -34.63 21.82
N PRO A 76 -3.78 -34.58 23.16
CA PRO A 76 -2.82 -33.79 23.93
C PRO A 76 -1.37 -34.21 23.68
N GLN A 77 -1.13 -35.50 23.37
CA GLN A 77 0.22 -36.01 23.14
C GLN A 77 0.76 -35.60 21.78
N LEU A 78 -0.12 -35.40 20.80
CA LEU A 78 0.24 -34.93 19.47
C LEU A 78 0.56 -33.43 19.48
N MET A 79 -0.17 -32.65 20.28
CA MET A 79 0.14 -31.26 20.58
C MET A 79 1.45 -31.12 21.35
N ASP A 80 1.69 -31.97 22.35
CA ASP A 80 2.93 -31.96 23.13
C ASP A 80 4.15 -32.37 22.29
N LYS A 81 4.00 -33.35 21.40
CA LYS A 81 5.02 -33.70 20.40
C LYS A 81 5.29 -32.57 19.41
N HIS A 82 4.26 -31.86 18.96
CA HIS A 82 4.41 -30.69 18.10
C HIS A 82 5.13 -29.55 18.83
N ASN A 83 4.73 -29.25 20.06
CA ASN A 83 5.35 -28.22 20.89
C ASN A 83 6.80 -28.57 21.24
N THR A 84 7.08 -29.85 21.52
CA THR A 84 8.44 -30.36 21.75
C THR A 84 9.28 -30.26 20.49
N ARG A 85 8.74 -30.63 19.32
CA ARG A 85 9.44 -30.48 18.03
C ARG A 85 9.72 -29.02 17.71
N ARG A 86 8.75 -28.12 17.95
CA ARG A 86 8.88 -26.67 17.77
C ARG A 86 9.88 -26.06 18.75
N SER A 87 9.91 -26.52 19.99
CA SER A 87 10.93 -26.18 21.00
C SER A 87 12.33 -26.61 20.56
N ILE A 88 12.46 -27.83 20.01
CA ILE A 88 13.74 -28.33 19.48
C ILE A 88 14.16 -27.53 18.23
N GLU A 89 13.25 -27.20 17.32
CA GLU A 89 13.53 -26.34 16.16
C GLU A 89 13.92 -24.92 16.57
N GLN A 90 13.22 -24.32 17.54
CA GLN A 90 13.59 -23.02 18.13
C GLN A 90 14.98 -23.08 18.79
N SER A 91 15.30 -24.16 19.52
CA SER A 91 16.62 -24.33 20.15
C SER A 91 17.75 -24.48 19.13
N ARG A 92 17.47 -25.03 17.95
CA ARG A 92 18.43 -25.14 16.83
C ARG A 92 18.59 -23.83 16.07
N ILE A 93 17.51 -23.07 15.87
CA ILE A 93 17.52 -21.75 15.23
C ILE A 93 18.19 -20.70 16.15
N ASN A 94 18.02 -20.82 17.47
CA ASN A 94 18.61 -19.90 18.45
C ASN A 94 20.15 -20.00 18.56
N ARG A 95 20.80 -21.04 18.01
CA ARG A 95 22.28 -21.09 17.93
C ARG A 95 22.88 -20.35 16.74
N TYR A 96 22.06 -19.92 15.77
CA TYR A 96 22.49 -19.08 14.65
C TYR A 96 21.90 -17.67 14.66
N LYS A 97 21.06 -17.33 15.65
CA LYS A 97 20.62 -15.95 15.89
C LYS A 97 21.62 -15.26 16.82
N ARG A 98 22.82 -15.01 16.30
CA ARG A 98 23.68 -13.93 16.80
C ARG A 98 22.86 -12.65 16.66
N GLU A 99 22.73 -11.89 17.75
CA GLU A 99 22.02 -10.61 17.86
C GLU A 99 21.97 -9.83 16.53
N THR A 100 20.84 -9.89 15.83
CA THR A 100 20.49 -8.88 14.82
C THR A 100 19.45 -7.98 15.46
N TYR A 101 19.98 -6.98 16.16
CA TYR A 101 19.53 -5.60 16.17
C TYR A 101 18.02 -5.37 15.89
N ASP A 102 17.31 -5.21 17.00
CA ASP A 102 16.28 -4.20 17.25
C ASP A 102 14.86 -4.38 16.68
N ASP A 103 13.90 -4.31 17.59
CA ASP A 103 12.44 -4.47 17.46
C ASP A 103 11.80 -3.19 16.83
N THR A 104 12.49 -2.57 15.87
CA THR A 104 12.14 -1.29 15.21
C THR A 104 11.51 -1.45 13.83
N GLU A 105 11.10 -2.66 13.47
CA GLU A 105 10.57 -2.96 12.14
C GLU A 105 9.14 -2.40 12.01
N VAL A 106 8.96 -1.44 11.10
CA VAL A 106 7.64 -0.93 10.68
C VAL A 106 6.74 -2.14 10.41
N ARG A 107 5.56 -2.26 11.04
CA ARG A 107 4.64 -3.40 10.84
C ARG A 107 3.85 -3.30 9.53
N GLY A 108 3.81 -2.11 8.96
CA GLY A 108 3.25 -1.84 7.65
C GLY A 108 1.80 -1.37 7.72
N PRO A 109 1.20 -1.10 6.56
CA PRO A 109 -0.15 -0.59 6.46
C PRO A 109 -1.20 -1.59 6.88
N PHE A 110 -2.30 -1.10 7.45
CA PHE A 110 -3.32 -1.94 8.08
C PHE A 110 -4.02 -2.90 7.10
N ASN A 111 -4.18 -2.47 5.85
CA ASN A 111 -4.85 -3.18 4.76
C ASN A 111 -3.86 -3.83 3.77
N ALA A 112 -2.58 -3.91 4.11
CA ALA A 112 -1.59 -4.55 3.24
C ALA A 112 -1.78 -6.08 3.15
N ASN A 113 -1.42 -6.63 2.00
CA ASN A 113 -1.47 -8.05 1.65
C ASN A 113 -0.23 -8.44 0.81
N LYS A 114 -0.14 -9.70 0.40
CA LYS A 114 1.01 -10.21 -0.40
C LYS A 114 1.19 -9.55 -1.76
N GLN A 115 0.15 -8.90 -2.29
CA GLN A 115 0.18 -8.19 -3.56
C GLN A 115 0.41 -6.68 -3.37
N SER A 116 0.57 -6.20 -2.14
CA SER A 116 0.85 -4.79 -1.88
C SER A 116 2.17 -4.36 -2.46
N ARG A 117 2.25 -3.08 -2.81
CA ARG A 117 3.48 -2.42 -3.22
C ARG A 117 3.80 -1.30 -2.25
N TYR A 118 5.09 -1.09 -2.02
CA TYR A 118 5.61 -0.04 -1.15
C TYR A 118 6.52 0.82 -2.00
N VAL A 119 6.31 2.13 -1.97
CA VAL A 119 7.21 3.10 -2.58
C VAL A 119 7.99 3.76 -1.46
N GLU A 120 9.28 3.46 -1.36
CA GLU A 120 10.20 4.22 -0.51
C GLU A 120 10.44 5.60 -1.16
N LEU A 121 9.66 6.59 -0.75
CA LEU A 121 9.64 7.94 -1.29
C LEU A 121 10.60 8.86 -0.53
N VAL A 122 11.36 9.66 -1.28
CA VAL A 122 12.09 10.81 -0.74
C VAL A 122 11.52 12.11 -1.31
N LEU A 123 11.22 13.05 -0.43
CA LEU A 123 10.80 14.40 -0.82
C LEU A 123 11.95 15.38 -0.60
N VAL A 124 12.21 16.22 -1.59
CA VAL A 124 13.24 17.25 -1.55
C VAL A 124 12.59 18.62 -1.61
N ALA A 125 12.95 19.55 -0.73
CA ALA A 125 12.53 20.94 -0.78
C ALA A 125 13.70 21.85 -1.17
N ASP A 126 13.46 22.70 -2.16
CA ASP A 126 14.45 23.70 -2.59
C ASP A 126 14.64 24.82 -1.55
N ASN A 127 15.65 25.67 -1.76
CA ASN A 127 15.98 26.76 -0.84
C ASN A 127 14.85 27.79 -0.75
N ARG A 128 14.10 27.98 -1.84
CA ARG A 128 12.97 28.91 -1.88
C ARG A 128 11.80 28.41 -1.03
N GLU A 129 11.49 27.12 -1.09
CA GLU A 129 10.49 26.49 -0.23
C GLU A 129 10.90 26.57 1.24
N TYR A 130 12.17 26.33 1.55
CA TYR A 130 12.71 26.50 2.90
C TYR A 130 12.51 27.93 3.44
N LYS A 131 12.88 28.94 2.65
CA LYS A 131 12.72 30.36 3.00
C LYS A 131 11.26 30.75 3.19
N ALA A 132 10.38 30.26 2.32
CA ALA A 132 8.95 30.55 2.42
C ALA A 132 8.30 29.94 3.67
N ASN A 133 8.86 28.86 4.20
CA ASN A 133 8.48 28.26 5.47
C ASN A 133 9.18 28.91 6.69
N GLY A 134 9.65 30.15 6.54
CA GLY A 134 10.26 30.93 7.61
C GLY A 134 11.64 30.41 8.02
N GLU A 135 12.37 29.78 7.10
CA GLU A 135 13.70 29.21 7.35
C GLU A 135 13.70 28.23 8.53
N ASN A 136 12.63 27.44 8.66
CA ASN A 136 12.44 26.49 9.73
C ASN A 136 12.31 25.07 9.19
N LEU A 137 13.32 24.24 9.47
CA LEU A 137 13.37 22.85 9.02
C LEU A 137 12.15 22.04 9.49
N GLN A 138 11.69 22.25 10.73
CA GLN A 138 10.55 21.52 11.29
C GLN A 138 9.24 21.87 10.59
N THR A 139 9.08 23.13 10.16
CA THR A 139 7.92 23.54 9.37
C THR A 139 7.90 22.82 8.02
N VAL A 140 9.04 22.78 7.32
CA VAL A 140 9.17 22.07 6.03
C VAL A 140 8.98 20.56 6.19
N HIS A 141 9.56 19.95 7.23
CA HIS A 141 9.39 18.52 7.51
C HIS A 141 7.92 18.17 7.74
N ARG A 142 7.20 18.96 8.54
CA ARG A 142 5.75 18.76 8.76
C ARG A 142 4.96 18.90 7.46
N GLN A 143 5.21 19.94 6.67
CA GLN A 143 4.54 20.14 5.39
C GLN A 143 4.76 18.95 4.44
N LEU A 144 6.00 18.45 4.34
CA LEU A 144 6.32 17.31 3.46
C LEU A 144 5.78 15.97 4.00
N LYS A 145 5.66 15.81 5.32
CA LYS A 145 4.91 14.68 5.92
C LYS A 145 3.44 14.74 5.54
N ASP A 146 2.81 15.91 5.65
CA ASP A 146 1.40 16.09 5.25
C ASP A 146 1.20 15.78 3.75
N VAL A 147 2.11 16.25 2.89
CA VAL A 147 2.14 15.90 1.46
C VAL A 147 2.23 14.39 1.27
N ALA A 148 3.18 13.71 1.90
CA ALA A 148 3.35 12.27 1.77
C ALA A 148 2.12 11.48 2.26
N ASN A 149 1.49 11.90 3.36
CA ASN A 149 0.28 11.29 3.88
C ASN A 149 -0.90 11.41 2.90
N ILE A 150 -1.04 12.56 2.24
CA ILE A 150 -2.09 12.76 1.22
C ILE A 150 -1.80 11.89 -0.01
N ILE A 151 -0.55 11.84 -0.47
CA ILE A 151 -0.16 10.95 -1.57
C ILE A 151 -0.45 9.49 -1.20
N ASN A 152 -0.12 9.05 0.02
CA ASN A 152 -0.44 7.71 0.51
C ASN A 152 -1.96 7.43 0.44
N SER A 153 -2.79 8.40 0.84
CA SER A 153 -4.25 8.24 0.82
C SER A 153 -4.84 7.99 -0.56
N VAL A 154 -4.29 8.59 -1.61
CA VAL A 154 -4.77 8.40 -2.99
C VAL A 154 -4.22 7.14 -3.64
N TYR A 155 -3.04 6.66 -3.22
CA TYR A 155 -2.44 5.41 -3.73
C TYR A 155 -2.89 4.15 -2.97
N ALA A 156 -3.28 4.26 -1.70
CA ALA A 156 -3.71 3.12 -0.88
C ALA A 156 -4.87 2.31 -1.51
N PRO A 157 -5.89 2.93 -2.15
CA PRO A 157 -6.92 2.18 -2.89
C PRO A 157 -6.38 1.32 -4.04
N LEU A 158 -5.20 1.66 -4.58
CA LEU A 158 -4.49 0.88 -5.61
C LEU A 158 -3.62 -0.24 -5.02
N ASN A 159 -3.68 -0.48 -3.71
CA ASN A 159 -2.80 -1.38 -2.97
C ASN A 159 -1.30 -1.00 -3.09
N ILE A 160 -1.04 0.30 -3.24
CA ILE A 160 0.29 0.91 -3.26
C ILE A 160 0.40 1.82 -2.05
N PHE A 161 1.44 1.64 -1.24
CA PHE A 161 1.64 2.37 0.00
C PHE A 161 2.89 3.23 -0.10
N ILE A 162 2.73 4.52 0.18
CA ILE A 162 3.78 5.51 0.03
C ILE A 162 4.47 5.69 1.37
N ALA A 163 5.69 5.18 1.46
CA ALA A 163 6.52 5.20 2.65
C ALA A 163 7.50 6.37 2.54
N LEU A 164 7.29 7.45 3.30
CA LEU A 164 8.26 8.54 3.35
C LEU A 164 9.50 8.09 4.12
N VAL A 165 10.58 7.78 3.41
CA VAL A 165 11.85 7.30 4.01
C VAL A 165 12.87 8.42 4.22
N GLY A 166 12.68 9.57 3.58
CA GLY A 166 13.56 10.72 3.76
C GLY A 166 12.96 12.04 3.31
N VAL A 167 13.36 13.11 4.01
CA VAL A 167 13.15 14.50 3.59
C VAL A 167 14.52 15.17 3.49
N VAL A 168 14.78 15.86 2.38
CA VAL A 168 15.99 16.64 2.18
C VAL A 168 15.61 18.10 1.95
N VAL A 169 16.21 19.01 2.71
CA VAL A 169 15.95 20.45 2.61
C VAL A 169 17.23 21.17 2.23
N TRP A 170 17.22 21.90 1.11
CA TRP A 170 18.35 22.70 0.65
C TRP A 170 18.41 24.05 1.38
N SER A 171 18.79 24.03 2.66
CA SER A 171 18.72 25.19 3.56
C SER A 171 19.76 26.29 3.26
N GLU A 172 20.93 25.94 2.72
CA GLU A 172 21.98 26.91 2.39
C GLU A 172 21.86 27.46 0.96
N ARG A 173 21.79 26.56 -0.02
CA ARG A 173 21.65 26.86 -1.45
C ARG A 173 21.05 25.67 -2.18
N ASP A 174 20.49 25.91 -3.36
CA ASP A 174 20.01 24.82 -4.21
C ASP A 174 21.18 23.94 -4.69
N GLU A 175 20.99 22.62 -4.65
CA GLU A 175 22.00 21.64 -5.09
C GLU A 175 21.98 21.40 -6.60
N ILE A 176 20.97 21.95 -7.29
CA ILE A 176 20.83 21.94 -8.74
C ILE A 176 20.49 23.32 -9.27
N GLN A 177 20.69 23.53 -10.57
CA GLN A 177 20.16 24.69 -11.25
C GLN A 177 18.65 24.52 -11.52
N LEU A 178 17.85 25.37 -10.90
CA LEU A 178 16.41 25.49 -11.16
C LEU A 178 16.17 26.43 -12.34
N GLU A 179 15.40 25.98 -13.32
CA GLU A 179 15.04 26.70 -14.52
C GLU A 179 13.51 26.81 -14.68
N GLU A 180 13.04 27.81 -15.44
CA GLU A 180 11.62 27.91 -15.77
C GLU A 180 11.16 26.80 -16.73
N ASN A 181 12.09 26.20 -17.47
CA ASN A 181 11.80 24.99 -18.26
C ASN A 181 11.75 23.78 -17.33
N GLY A 182 10.54 23.24 -17.11
CA GLY A 182 10.32 22.11 -16.21
C GLY A 182 11.08 20.85 -16.61
N ASP A 183 11.28 20.60 -17.92
CA ASP A 183 12.02 19.44 -18.41
C ASP A 183 13.53 19.53 -18.10
N ARG A 184 14.09 20.74 -18.16
CA ARG A 184 15.49 21.01 -17.74
C ARG A 184 15.65 20.81 -16.23
N THR A 185 14.75 21.38 -15.44
CA THR A 185 14.77 21.22 -13.97
C THR A 185 14.62 19.75 -13.57
N LEU A 186 13.71 19.00 -14.20
CA LEU A 186 13.55 17.57 -14.01
C LEU A 186 14.85 16.81 -14.34
N THR A 187 15.47 17.10 -15.49
CA THR A 187 16.73 16.47 -15.89
C THR A 187 17.82 16.70 -14.86
N ASN A 188 17.98 17.94 -14.39
CA ASN A 188 18.97 18.29 -13.36
C ASN A 188 18.69 17.56 -12.03
N PHE A 189 17.42 17.48 -11.63
CA PHE A 189 17.02 16.79 -10.41
C PHE A 189 17.27 15.28 -10.47
N LEU A 190 16.96 14.62 -11.59
CA LEU A 190 17.21 13.19 -11.76
C LEU A 190 18.72 12.87 -11.74
N VAL A 191 19.56 13.76 -12.31
CA VAL A 191 21.02 13.65 -12.18
C VAL A 191 21.46 13.79 -10.71
N TYR A 192 20.90 14.75 -9.96
CA TYR A 192 21.17 14.88 -8.52
C TYR A 192 20.75 13.62 -7.75
N ARG A 193 19.56 13.07 -8.05
CA ARG A 193 19.08 11.84 -7.42
C ARG A 193 20.08 10.71 -7.61
N ARG A 194 20.48 10.48 -8.87
CA ARG A 194 21.40 9.42 -9.27
C ARG A 194 22.78 9.56 -8.63
N MET A 195 23.33 10.78 -8.62
CA MET A 195 24.72 11.01 -8.25
C MET A 195 24.94 11.25 -6.76
N ARG A 196 23.93 11.75 -6.03
CA ARG A 196 24.05 12.15 -4.62
C ARG A 196 22.98 11.56 -3.73
N LEU A 197 21.71 11.67 -4.10
CA LEU A 197 20.62 11.30 -3.19
C LEU A 197 20.62 9.81 -2.87
N LEU A 198 20.74 8.95 -3.90
CA LEU A 198 20.66 7.50 -3.73
C LEU A 198 21.80 6.91 -2.89
N SER A 199 22.97 7.57 -2.84
CA SER A 199 24.08 7.12 -1.99
C SER A 199 23.90 7.52 -0.52
N GLN A 200 23.11 8.55 -0.24
CA GLN A 200 22.80 9.01 1.11
C GLN A 200 21.55 8.34 1.68
N ILE A 201 20.50 8.25 0.86
CA ILE A 201 19.19 7.72 1.23
C ILE A 201 18.73 6.80 0.08
N PRO A 202 18.93 5.48 0.19
CA PRO A 202 18.34 4.51 -0.73
C PRO A 202 16.82 4.72 -0.81
N ASN A 203 16.28 4.80 -2.03
CA ASN A 203 14.87 5.05 -2.27
C ASN A 203 14.44 4.50 -3.63
N ASP A 204 13.16 4.20 -3.76
CA ASP A 204 12.56 3.74 -5.00
C ASP A 204 12.26 4.91 -5.95
N ASN A 205 11.82 6.04 -5.39
CA ASN A 205 11.38 7.21 -6.11
C ASN A 205 11.65 8.49 -5.30
N ALA A 206 11.95 9.61 -5.98
CA ALA A 206 12.12 10.89 -5.30
C ALA A 206 11.47 12.04 -6.07
N HIS A 207 10.90 13.01 -5.34
CA HIS A 207 10.30 14.21 -5.93
C HIS A 207 10.83 15.49 -5.31
N LEU A 208 11.08 16.48 -6.15
CA LEU A 208 11.43 17.84 -5.74
C LEU A 208 10.18 18.71 -5.66
N LEU A 209 9.94 19.33 -4.51
CA LEU A 209 9.01 20.43 -4.33
C LEU A 209 9.77 21.75 -4.38
N THR A 210 9.38 22.64 -5.30
CA THR A 210 10.05 23.93 -5.53
C THR A 210 9.06 25.08 -5.59
N ARG A 211 9.52 26.29 -5.22
CA ARG A 211 8.78 27.54 -5.53
C ARG A 211 9.20 28.20 -6.85
N GLN A 212 10.01 27.53 -7.66
CA GLN A 212 10.27 27.95 -9.04
C GLN A 212 9.00 27.82 -9.86
N LYS A 213 8.59 28.90 -10.54
CA LYS A 213 7.49 28.84 -11.50
C LYS A 213 8.01 28.30 -12.82
N PHE A 214 7.33 27.31 -13.37
CA PHE A 214 7.62 26.83 -14.72
C PHE A 214 6.82 27.61 -15.77
N GLN A 215 7.30 27.59 -17.01
CA GLN A 215 6.66 28.25 -18.14
C GLN A 215 5.33 27.55 -18.48
N GLU A 216 4.48 28.26 -19.23
CA GLU A 216 3.25 27.71 -19.83
C GLU A 216 2.23 27.15 -18.82
N GLY A 217 2.32 27.56 -17.55
CA GLY A 217 1.39 27.11 -16.50
C GLY A 217 1.62 25.66 -16.04
N VAL A 218 2.75 25.05 -16.43
CA VAL A 218 3.15 23.72 -15.96
C VAL A 218 3.40 23.76 -14.46
N VAL A 219 2.78 22.84 -13.73
CA VAL A 219 2.91 22.74 -12.26
C VAL A 219 3.74 21.54 -11.80
N GLY A 220 4.02 20.59 -12.70
CA GLY A 220 4.84 19.42 -12.42
C GLY A 220 5.38 18.78 -13.70
N LYS A 221 6.44 17.99 -13.56
CA LYS A 221 7.04 17.19 -14.62
C LYS A 221 7.62 15.88 -14.09
N ALA A 222 7.32 14.80 -14.78
CA ALA A 222 7.91 13.49 -14.59
C ALA A 222 8.03 12.73 -15.91
N LEU A 223 8.96 11.77 -15.95
CA LEU A 223 9.07 10.82 -17.05
C LEU A 223 8.04 9.68 -16.88
N LYS A 224 7.59 9.13 -18.00
CA LYS A 224 6.60 8.05 -18.05
C LYS A 224 7.23 6.66 -17.98
N GLY A 225 6.80 5.85 -17.02
CA GLY A 225 7.28 4.47 -16.81
C GLY A 225 8.69 4.24 -16.22
N PRO A 226 9.44 5.20 -15.64
CA PRO A 226 10.73 4.95 -15.02
C PRO A 226 10.68 4.50 -13.56
N ILE A 227 9.51 4.13 -13.00
CA ILE A 227 9.45 3.65 -11.60
C ILE A 227 10.48 2.54 -11.34
N CYS A 228 11.11 2.54 -10.17
CA CYS A 228 12.23 1.69 -9.78
C CYS A 228 13.56 1.91 -10.53
N THR A 229 13.60 2.65 -11.64
CA THR A 229 14.87 2.84 -12.36
C THR A 229 15.86 3.68 -11.54
N PHE A 230 17.13 3.28 -11.60
CA PHE A 230 18.20 3.98 -10.90
C PHE A 230 18.35 5.45 -11.38
N GLU A 231 18.13 5.70 -12.66
CA GLU A 231 18.42 7.02 -13.27
C GLU A 231 17.21 7.95 -13.29
N PHE A 232 16.01 7.42 -13.54
CA PHE A 232 14.88 8.24 -13.98
C PHE A 232 13.67 8.20 -13.05
N SER A 233 13.74 7.46 -11.93
CA SER A 233 12.61 7.34 -11.01
C SER A 233 12.44 8.58 -10.12
N GLY A 234 11.68 9.55 -10.62
CA GLY A 234 11.33 10.74 -9.88
C GLY A 234 10.58 11.79 -10.70
N GLY A 235 10.33 12.93 -10.07
CA GLY A 235 9.66 14.07 -10.67
C GLY A 235 9.97 15.39 -9.97
N VAL A 236 9.44 16.46 -10.52
CA VAL A 236 9.51 17.81 -9.93
C VAL A 236 8.12 18.42 -9.93
N ALA A 237 7.75 19.09 -8.85
CA ALA A 237 6.48 19.77 -8.70
C ALA A 237 6.68 21.16 -8.09
N THR A 238 5.85 22.10 -8.53
CA THR A 238 5.81 23.44 -8.00
C THR A 238 4.85 23.52 -6.82
N ASN A 239 5.23 24.25 -5.77
CA ASN A 239 4.29 24.63 -4.71
C ASN A 239 3.42 25.79 -5.21
N HIS A 240 2.36 25.46 -5.95
CA HIS A 240 1.52 26.42 -6.67
C HIS A 240 0.28 26.89 -5.88
N SER A 241 0.04 26.34 -4.69
CA SER A 241 -1.16 26.61 -3.90
C SER A 241 -0.88 26.52 -2.40
N GLU A 242 -1.55 27.37 -1.62
CA GLU A 242 -1.55 27.28 -0.15
C GLU A 242 -2.34 26.05 0.35
N VAL A 243 -3.16 25.44 -0.52
CA VAL A 243 -3.86 24.18 -0.21
C VAL A 243 -2.92 23.02 -0.48
N ILE A 244 -2.32 22.48 0.59
CA ILE A 244 -1.34 21.37 0.55
C ILE A 244 -1.86 20.18 -0.27
N GLY A 245 -3.15 19.87 -0.19
CA GLY A 245 -3.77 18.79 -0.95
C GLY A 245 -3.61 18.92 -2.47
N LEU A 246 -3.71 20.14 -3.03
CA LEU A 246 -3.53 20.35 -4.47
C LEU A 246 -2.07 20.12 -4.90
N VAL A 247 -1.11 20.49 -4.05
CA VAL A 247 0.32 20.25 -4.26
C VAL A 247 0.63 18.75 -4.16
N ALA A 248 0.10 18.08 -3.15
CA ALA A 248 0.24 16.64 -2.98
C ALA A 248 -0.35 15.86 -4.16
N THR A 249 -1.53 16.24 -4.65
CA THR A 249 -2.12 15.61 -5.84
C THR A 249 -1.32 15.87 -7.11
N THR A 250 -0.64 17.02 -7.21
CA THR A 250 0.28 17.28 -8.33
C THR A 250 1.46 16.31 -8.27
N ILE A 251 2.08 16.12 -7.10
CA ILE A 251 3.14 15.10 -6.94
C ILE A 251 2.59 13.69 -7.22
N ALA A 252 1.38 13.36 -6.77
CA ALA A 252 0.74 12.09 -7.06
C ALA A 252 0.51 11.88 -8.57
N HIS A 253 0.13 12.92 -9.30
CA HIS A 253 0.03 12.90 -10.76
C HIS A 253 1.39 12.59 -11.41
N GLU A 254 2.45 13.28 -10.99
CA GLU A 254 3.80 13.04 -11.50
C GLU A 254 4.31 11.63 -11.14
N MET A 255 3.98 11.12 -9.96
CA MET A 255 4.23 9.71 -9.59
C MET A 255 3.41 8.77 -10.48
N GLY A 256 2.19 9.12 -10.87
CA GLY A 256 1.34 8.38 -11.81
C GLY A 256 2.04 8.20 -13.15
N HIS A 257 2.65 9.27 -13.67
CA HIS A 257 3.54 9.16 -14.82
C HIS A 257 4.72 8.21 -14.56
N ASN A 258 5.39 8.29 -13.40
CA ASN A 258 6.45 7.34 -13.08
C ASN A 258 5.98 5.88 -13.14
N PHE A 259 4.74 5.61 -12.72
CA PHE A 259 4.06 4.31 -12.83
C PHE A 259 3.60 3.93 -14.24
N GLY A 260 3.80 4.78 -15.24
CA GLY A 260 3.42 4.53 -16.63
C GLY A 260 2.01 4.99 -16.99
N MET A 261 1.32 5.73 -16.12
CA MET A 261 0.00 6.29 -16.42
C MET A 261 0.13 7.45 -17.42
N GLU A 262 -0.87 7.57 -18.28
CA GLU A 262 -1.00 8.67 -19.24
C GLU A 262 -2.12 9.61 -18.82
N HIS A 263 -2.21 10.77 -19.47
CA HIS A 263 -3.31 11.70 -19.20
C HIS A 263 -4.66 11.10 -19.62
N ASP A 264 -5.71 11.49 -18.90
CA ASP A 264 -7.10 11.17 -19.21
C ASP A 264 -7.59 11.98 -20.43
N MET A 265 -7.15 11.59 -21.62
CA MET A 265 -7.46 12.27 -22.90
C MET A 265 -8.37 11.45 -23.81
N GLU A 266 -8.51 10.15 -23.54
CA GLU A 266 -9.38 9.27 -24.33
C GLU A 266 -10.84 9.48 -23.94
N GLU A 267 -11.74 9.50 -24.92
CA GLU A 267 -13.18 9.66 -24.69
C GLU A 267 -13.78 8.54 -23.82
N ASP A 268 -13.09 7.40 -23.73
CA ASP A 268 -13.51 6.21 -22.98
C ASP A 268 -12.93 6.13 -21.54
N CYS A 269 -12.21 7.16 -21.08
CA CYS A 269 -11.72 7.20 -19.70
C CYS A 269 -12.85 7.53 -18.72
N GLU A 270 -13.30 6.54 -17.97
CA GLU A 270 -14.31 6.71 -16.93
C GLU A 270 -13.66 7.30 -15.68
N CYS A 271 -14.17 8.44 -15.21
CA CYS A 271 -13.73 9.10 -13.98
C CYS A 271 -14.90 9.21 -12.99
N PRO A 272 -14.75 8.76 -11.72
CA PRO A 272 -15.78 8.94 -10.70
C PRO A 272 -16.06 10.40 -10.31
N ASP A 273 -15.05 11.25 -10.47
CA ASP A 273 -15.08 12.68 -10.19
C ASP A 273 -15.24 13.50 -11.50
N GLU A 274 -15.42 14.82 -11.40
CA GLU A 274 -15.38 15.71 -12.58
C GLU A 274 -14.02 15.64 -13.30
N LYS A 275 -12.94 15.51 -12.52
CA LYS A 275 -11.58 15.27 -12.99
C LYS A 275 -10.89 14.27 -12.09
N CYS A 276 -10.12 13.38 -12.70
CA CYS A 276 -9.33 12.38 -12.00
C CYS A 276 -7.88 12.86 -11.85
N ILE A 277 -7.10 12.17 -11.03
CA ILE A 277 -5.71 12.56 -10.73
C ILE A 277 -4.88 12.76 -12.00
N MET A 278 -5.06 11.91 -13.03
CA MET A 278 -4.33 11.98 -14.30
C MET A 278 -4.95 12.92 -15.34
N SER A 279 -5.91 13.76 -14.96
CA SER A 279 -6.42 14.80 -15.87
C SER A 279 -5.29 15.78 -16.26
N PRO A 280 -5.21 16.20 -17.54
CA PRO A 280 -4.10 17.03 -18.06
C PRO A 280 -4.09 18.46 -17.51
N SER A 281 -5.12 18.86 -16.75
CA SER A 281 -5.28 20.20 -16.21
C SER A 281 -5.78 20.15 -14.78
N SER A 282 -5.11 20.90 -13.91
CA SER A 282 -5.52 21.06 -12.52
C SER A 282 -6.82 21.85 -12.40
N THR A 283 -7.55 21.64 -11.31
CA THR A 283 -8.72 22.46 -10.93
C THR A 283 -8.57 22.95 -9.50
N SER A 284 -9.48 23.81 -9.06
CA SER A 284 -9.55 24.26 -7.67
C SER A 284 -10.00 23.17 -6.70
N VAL A 285 -10.61 22.09 -7.21
CA VAL A 285 -11.01 20.92 -6.43
C VAL A 285 -9.91 19.87 -6.52
N MET A 286 -9.53 19.31 -5.38
CA MET A 286 -8.52 18.25 -5.31
C MET A 286 -9.10 16.93 -5.80
N PRO A 287 -8.62 16.37 -6.93
CA PRO A 287 -9.08 15.06 -7.37
C PRO A 287 -8.44 13.98 -6.49
N ILE A 288 -9.24 12.98 -6.12
CA ILE A 288 -8.83 11.87 -5.24
C ILE A 288 -9.00 10.50 -5.89
N HIS A 289 -9.72 10.44 -7.01
CA HIS A 289 -9.93 9.22 -7.78
C HIS A 289 -8.99 9.09 -8.99
N TRP A 290 -8.70 7.84 -9.33
CA TRP A 290 -8.02 7.45 -10.56
C TRP A 290 -9.06 7.04 -11.61
N SER A 291 -8.80 7.36 -12.87
CA SER A 291 -9.67 6.96 -13.98
C SER A 291 -9.50 5.49 -14.34
N SER A 292 -10.47 4.93 -15.08
CA SER A 292 -10.34 3.57 -15.64
C SER A 292 -9.09 3.39 -16.52
N CYS A 293 -8.69 4.44 -17.25
CA CYS A 293 -7.46 4.47 -18.05
C CYS A 293 -6.20 4.41 -17.19
N SER A 294 -6.14 5.16 -16.10
CA SER A 294 -5.04 5.14 -15.14
C SER A 294 -4.84 3.74 -14.56
N LEU A 295 -5.94 3.08 -14.18
CA LEU A 295 -5.93 1.71 -13.66
C LEU A 295 -5.41 0.71 -14.70
N ARG A 296 -5.83 0.84 -15.96
CA ARG A 296 -5.38 -0.03 -17.07
C ARG A 296 -3.87 0.14 -17.33
N SER A 297 -3.39 1.37 -17.38
CA SER A 297 -1.96 1.66 -17.59
C SER A 297 -1.09 1.15 -16.45
N LEU A 298 -1.57 1.27 -15.20
CA LEU A 298 -0.89 0.71 -14.04
C LEU A 298 -0.84 -0.82 -14.08
N ALA A 299 -1.95 -1.49 -14.41
CA ALA A 299 -2.00 -2.94 -14.53
C ALA A 299 -0.99 -3.45 -15.57
N LEU A 300 -0.99 -2.84 -16.77
CA LEU A 300 -0.01 -3.16 -17.82
C LEU A 300 1.43 -2.93 -17.36
N SER A 301 1.65 -1.91 -16.55
CA SER A 301 2.96 -1.57 -16.00
C SER A 301 3.48 -2.63 -15.03
N PHE A 302 2.59 -3.16 -14.18
CA PHE A 302 2.91 -4.26 -13.26
C PHE A 302 3.09 -5.59 -14.01
N GLU A 303 2.30 -5.86 -15.06
CA GLU A 303 2.49 -7.04 -15.91
C GLU A 303 3.86 -7.05 -16.60
N ARG A 304 4.38 -5.87 -16.94
CA ARG A 304 5.73 -5.69 -17.50
C ARG A 304 6.85 -5.77 -16.45
N GLY A 305 6.51 -5.95 -15.17
CA GLY A 305 7.47 -6.12 -14.08
C GLY A 305 8.15 -4.81 -13.64
N MET A 306 7.55 -3.65 -13.90
CA MET A 306 8.11 -2.36 -13.49
C MET A 306 8.06 -2.14 -11.97
N ASP A 307 7.35 -2.99 -11.24
CA ASP A 307 7.15 -2.97 -9.78
C ASP A 307 8.22 -3.76 -9.00
N TYR A 308 9.34 -4.12 -9.62
CA TYR A 308 10.31 -5.06 -9.05
C TYR A 308 10.96 -4.59 -7.74
N CYS A 309 11.15 -3.28 -7.55
CA CYS A 309 11.68 -2.69 -6.32
C CYS A 309 10.61 -2.49 -5.24
N LEU A 310 9.32 -2.52 -5.60
CA LEU A 310 8.25 -2.07 -4.72
C LEU A 310 7.68 -3.20 -3.85
N ARG A 311 8.31 -4.37 -3.83
CA ARG A 311 7.80 -5.57 -3.13
C ARG A 311 8.38 -5.73 -1.74
N ASN A 312 9.50 -5.07 -1.44
CA ASN A 312 10.01 -4.99 -0.08
C ASN A 312 9.27 -3.92 0.69
N LYS A 313 8.98 -4.26 1.94
CA LYS A 313 8.41 -3.33 2.90
C LYS A 313 9.51 -2.42 3.45
N PRO A 314 9.23 -1.12 3.68
CA PRO A 314 10.20 -0.19 4.24
C PRO A 314 10.64 -0.66 5.63
N ARG A 315 11.93 -0.51 5.92
CA ARG A 315 12.48 -0.84 7.24
C ARG A 315 12.31 0.29 8.25
N ARG A 316 12.35 1.53 7.79
CA ARG A 316 12.30 2.75 8.60
C ARG A 316 11.58 3.84 7.82
N LEU A 317 10.84 4.69 8.53
CA LEU A 317 10.23 5.90 7.99
C LEU A 317 10.95 7.14 8.54
N PHE A 318 10.80 8.25 7.83
CA PHE A 318 11.39 9.53 8.19
C PHE A 318 10.76 10.10 9.47
N GLU A 319 11.58 10.34 10.50
CA GLU A 319 11.15 10.90 11.79
C GLU A 319 9.90 10.18 12.36
N SER A 320 9.98 8.84 12.36
CA SER A 320 9.04 7.87 12.93
C SER A 320 9.11 7.80 14.47
N PRO A 321 8.01 7.46 15.19
CA PRO A 321 6.66 7.15 14.68
C PRO A 321 5.81 8.40 14.40
N THR A 322 4.85 8.30 13.47
CA THR A 322 3.90 9.38 13.13
C THR A 322 2.50 8.82 12.89
N CYS A 323 1.64 8.94 13.89
CA CYS A 323 0.25 8.50 13.80
C CYS A 323 -0.52 9.21 12.68
N GLY A 324 -1.20 8.43 11.84
CA GLY A 324 -1.99 8.89 10.70
C GLY A 324 -1.25 8.84 9.37
N ASN A 325 -0.03 8.31 9.34
CA ASN A 325 0.71 8.09 8.08
C ASN A 325 0.30 6.78 7.38
N GLY A 326 -0.51 5.95 8.05
CA GLY A 326 -1.05 4.70 7.53
C GLY A 326 -0.10 3.52 7.65
N PHE A 327 0.97 3.62 8.43
CA PHE A 327 1.88 2.53 8.76
C PHE A 327 1.84 2.30 10.27
N VAL A 328 1.68 1.05 10.70
CA VAL A 328 1.75 0.74 12.13
C VAL A 328 3.21 0.72 12.57
N GLU A 329 3.60 1.69 13.41
CA GLU A 329 4.96 1.89 13.89
C GLU A 329 5.13 1.49 15.37
N VAL A 330 6.35 1.61 15.89
CA VAL A 330 6.62 1.27 17.30
C VAL A 330 5.85 2.22 18.22
N GLY A 331 5.06 1.65 19.13
CA GLY A 331 4.20 2.40 20.05
C GLY A 331 2.74 2.49 19.59
N GLU A 332 2.46 2.18 18.33
CA GLU A 332 1.10 2.15 17.77
C GLU A 332 0.52 0.75 17.76
N GLN A 333 -0.80 0.65 17.92
CA GLN A 333 -1.53 -0.61 17.79
C GLN A 333 -2.25 -0.73 16.44
N CYS A 334 -2.53 0.41 15.80
CA CYS A 334 -3.21 0.53 14.53
C CYS A 334 -2.95 1.91 13.92
N ASP A 335 -2.94 2.02 12.60
CA ASP A 335 -2.92 3.30 11.90
C ASP A 335 -3.74 3.15 10.62
N CYS A 336 -4.82 3.92 10.50
CA CYS A 336 -5.74 3.87 9.37
C CYS A 336 -5.38 4.86 8.25
N GLY A 337 -4.34 5.66 8.45
CA GLY A 337 -3.96 6.76 7.57
C GLY A 337 -5.02 7.86 7.51
N ILE A 338 -4.81 8.76 6.55
CA ILE A 338 -5.82 9.74 6.13
C ILE A 338 -6.46 9.28 4.82
N GLY A 339 -7.68 9.74 4.52
CA GLY A 339 -8.39 9.37 3.29
C GLY A 339 -9.91 9.39 3.44
N GLU A 340 -10.61 8.97 2.38
CA GLU A 340 -12.07 8.87 2.38
C GLU A 340 -12.58 8.00 3.51
N GLU A 341 -13.65 8.44 4.16
CA GLU A 341 -14.24 7.73 5.29
C GLU A 341 -14.61 6.29 4.93
N ARG A 342 -15.12 6.05 3.71
CA ARG A 342 -15.54 4.72 3.26
C ARG A 342 -14.39 3.72 3.21
N SER A 343 -13.21 4.11 2.72
CA SER A 343 -12.06 3.21 2.58
C SER A 343 -11.41 2.88 3.93
N ARG A 344 -11.48 3.80 4.89
CA ARG A 344 -10.95 3.59 6.26
C ARG A 344 -12.01 3.22 7.31
N ALA A 345 -13.29 3.21 6.98
CA ALA A 345 -14.39 3.01 7.94
C ALA A 345 -14.20 1.75 8.79
N ALA A 346 -13.84 0.65 8.13
CA ALA A 346 -13.61 -0.64 8.78
C ALA A 346 -12.43 -0.58 9.77
N CYS A 347 -11.37 0.16 9.45
CA CYS A 347 -10.23 0.36 10.36
C CYS A 347 -10.59 1.30 11.51
N VAL A 348 -11.24 2.43 11.23
CA VAL A 348 -11.63 3.44 12.23
C VAL A 348 -12.68 2.91 13.23
N ALA A 349 -13.47 1.91 12.83
CA ALA A 349 -14.35 1.19 13.75
C ALA A 349 -13.57 0.47 14.86
N CYS A 350 -12.31 0.09 14.61
CA CYS A 350 -11.47 -0.66 15.53
C CYS A 350 -10.28 0.16 16.08
N CYS A 351 -9.96 1.27 15.44
CA CYS A 351 -8.81 2.13 15.75
C CYS A 351 -9.26 3.56 16.09
N GLU A 352 -8.63 4.17 17.09
CA GLU A 352 -8.78 5.59 17.40
C GLU A 352 -7.75 6.40 16.59
N PRO A 353 -8.15 7.11 15.52
CA PRO A 353 -7.20 7.69 14.55
C PRO A 353 -6.30 8.79 15.11
N THR A 354 -6.71 9.42 16.22
CA THR A 354 -5.93 10.49 16.86
C THR A 354 -4.81 9.97 17.75
N THR A 355 -4.90 8.72 18.20
CA THR A 355 -3.94 8.11 19.13
C THR A 355 -3.25 6.88 18.56
N CYS A 356 -3.72 6.35 17.42
CA CYS A 356 -3.24 5.11 16.83
C CYS A 356 -3.29 3.91 17.79
N MET A 357 -4.32 3.92 18.65
CA MET A 357 -4.62 2.89 19.63
C MET A 357 -5.92 2.18 19.27
N LEU A 358 -6.02 0.90 19.62
CA LEU A 358 -7.26 0.16 19.43
C LEU A 358 -8.37 0.73 20.32
N ARG A 359 -9.59 0.73 19.80
CA ARG A 359 -10.79 1.05 20.58
C ARG A 359 -11.05 -0.05 21.62
N ASN A 360 -11.78 0.30 22.68
CA ASN A 360 -12.20 -0.67 23.68
C ASN A 360 -12.97 -1.84 23.03
N ASN A 361 -12.59 -3.07 23.35
CA ASN A 361 -13.08 -4.35 22.79
C ASN A 361 -12.55 -4.73 21.39
N ALA A 362 -11.69 -3.92 20.76
CA ALA A 362 -11.00 -4.34 19.55
C ALA A 362 -9.77 -5.20 19.91
N SER A 363 -9.67 -6.38 19.31
CA SER A 363 -8.47 -7.24 19.43
C SER A 363 -7.45 -6.99 18.32
N CYS A 364 -7.90 -6.39 17.22
CA CYS A 364 -7.09 -6.01 16.06
C CYS A 364 -7.82 -4.92 15.27
N ALA A 365 -7.09 -4.21 14.41
CA ALA A 365 -7.64 -3.28 13.41
C ALA A 365 -6.95 -3.42 12.04
N ALA A 366 -6.08 -4.42 11.89
CA ALA A 366 -5.13 -4.56 10.78
C ALA A 366 -4.73 -6.03 10.57
N GLY A 367 -4.34 -6.34 9.32
CA GLY A 367 -3.71 -7.61 8.93
C GLY A 367 -4.67 -8.70 8.43
N GLU A 368 -4.12 -9.67 7.68
CA GLU A 368 -4.87 -10.75 7.00
C GLU A 368 -5.70 -11.65 7.95
N CYS A 369 -5.45 -11.57 9.27
CA CYS A 369 -6.14 -12.35 10.29
C CYS A 369 -7.14 -11.53 11.11
N CYS A 370 -7.36 -10.27 10.79
CA CYS A 370 -8.34 -9.43 11.46
C CYS A 370 -9.66 -9.44 10.68
N ASP A 371 -10.75 -9.77 11.36
CA ASP A 371 -12.09 -9.53 10.82
C ASP A 371 -12.43 -8.05 11.09
N LEU A 372 -12.79 -7.32 10.05
CA LEU A 372 -13.21 -5.92 10.12
C LEU A 372 -14.65 -5.74 9.60
N HIS A 373 -15.35 -6.85 9.33
CA HIS A 373 -16.70 -6.88 8.76
C HIS A 373 -17.78 -7.07 9.82
#